data_AF-A0A9W6AT86-F1
#
_entry.id   AF-A0A9W6AT86-F1
#
_cell.length_a   1.000
_cell.length_b   1.000
_cell.length_c   1.000
_cell.angle_alpha   90.00
_cell.angle_beta   90.00
_cell.angle_gamma   90.00
#
_symmetry.space_group_name_H-M   'P 1'
#
loop_
_entity.id
_entity.type
_entity.pdbx_description
1 polymer ?
#
loop_
_entity_poly.entity_id
_entity_poly.type
_entity_poly.pdbx_seq_one_letter_code
_entity_poly.pdbx_strand_id
1 'polypeptide(L)'
;MSTSGCNILSNPSFETGSLSPWFTTASDVARVTTATPAYTGNYSLDLTTAIDNSPNSFSQTLSSLNRSTTYDFSVQVKPSVSGAEFCHIAAYLGLNTTSDTIATADLEPSDQWTAVTGEFTANRSADVLTISAACTSPDNSYTWQVYFDEIVVERSGCSD
;
A
#
# COMPACT_ATOMS: atom_id res chain seq x y z
N MET A 1 11.69 2.81 -14.39
CA MET A 1 11.48 4.23 -14.77
C MET A 1 11.21 4.97 -13.48
N SER A 2 11.79 6.16 -13.33
CA SER A 2 11.96 6.86 -12.06
C SER A 2 10.65 7.13 -11.32
N THR A 3 10.69 6.97 -10.00
CA THR A 3 9.80 7.67 -9.07
C THR A 3 9.74 9.14 -9.46
N SER A 4 8.53 9.69 -9.65
CA SER A 4 8.37 11.11 -10.00
C SER A 4 9.17 11.97 -9.02
N GLY A 5 9.81 13.05 -9.49
CA GLY A 5 10.53 13.98 -8.61
C GLY A 5 9.62 14.64 -7.56
N CYS A 6 8.31 14.44 -7.72
CA CYS A 6 7.21 14.90 -6.89
C CYS A 6 6.79 13.94 -5.78
N ASN A 7 7.19 12.67 -5.82
CA ASN A 7 6.77 11.69 -4.82
C ASN A 7 7.38 12.03 -3.45
N ILE A 8 6.51 12.26 -2.45
CA ILE A 8 6.93 12.66 -1.11
C ILE A 8 7.34 11.47 -0.23
N LEU A 9 7.18 10.25 -0.73
CA LEU A 9 7.56 9.01 -0.03
C LEU A 9 9.03 8.68 -0.21
N SER A 10 9.60 8.04 0.80
CA SER A 10 10.91 7.40 0.71
C SER A 10 10.75 5.91 0.43
N ASN A 11 11.60 5.37 -0.45
CA ASN A 11 11.53 3.97 -0.90
C ASN A 11 10.13 3.53 -1.38
N PRO A 12 9.42 4.30 -2.23
CA PRO A 12 8.07 3.95 -2.69
C PRO A 12 8.00 2.72 -3.63
N SER A 13 9.11 2.38 -4.29
CA SER A 13 9.24 1.25 -5.21
C SER A 13 9.95 0.04 -4.60
N PHE A 14 10.34 0.10 -3.32
CA PHE A 14 11.05 -0.98 -2.62
C PHE A 14 12.41 -1.41 -3.20
N GLU A 15 12.91 -0.73 -4.23
CA GLU A 15 14.16 -1.06 -4.94
C GLU A 15 15.44 -0.94 -4.09
N THR A 16 15.34 -0.41 -2.86
CA THR A 16 16.44 -0.48 -1.89
C THR A 16 16.69 -1.88 -1.34
N GLY A 17 15.76 -2.82 -1.57
CA GLY A 17 15.81 -4.17 -1.02
C GLY A 17 15.54 -4.25 0.49
N SER A 18 15.17 -3.12 1.11
CA SER A 18 14.82 -3.02 2.53
C SER A 18 13.40 -2.51 2.70
N LEU A 19 12.72 -2.95 3.75
CA LEU A 19 11.41 -2.42 4.11
C LEU A 19 11.52 -0.96 4.58
N SER A 20 12.60 -0.58 5.26
CA SER A 20 12.78 0.77 5.80
C SER A 20 12.71 1.83 4.69
N PRO A 21 12.05 2.99 4.92
CA PRO A 21 11.48 3.46 6.18
C PRO A 21 10.02 3.05 6.42
N TRP A 22 9.47 2.13 5.62
CA TRP A 22 8.18 1.54 5.92
C TRP A 22 8.29 0.67 7.18
N PHE A 23 7.21 0.62 7.94
CA PHE A 23 7.08 -0.20 9.14
C PHE A 23 5.71 -0.88 9.16
N THR A 24 5.60 -1.99 9.87
CA THR A 24 4.35 -2.74 9.99
C THR A 24 3.70 -2.54 11.35
N THR A 25 2.39 -2.75 11.42
CA THR A 25 1.63 -2.73 12.67
C THR A 25 1.73 -4.05 13.45
N ALA A 26 1.99 -5.16 12.74
CA ALA A 26 2.27 -6.48 13.29
C ALA A 26 3.66 -6.96 12.89
N SER A 27 4.29 -7.81 13.71
CA SER A 27 5.63 -8.35 13.43
C SER A 27 5.62 -9.30 12.24
N ASP A 28 6.63 -9.20 11.37
CA ASP A 28 6.91 -10.14 10.28
C ASP A 28 5.78 -10.32 9.25
N VAL A 29 4.86 -9.35 9.14
CA VAL A 29 3.73 -9.42 8.19
C VAL A 29 4.05 -8.84 6.82
N ALA A 30 5.13 -8.07 6.67
CA ALA A 30 5.54 -7.49 5.40
C ALA A 30 7.06 -7.62 5.19
N ARG A 31 7.47 -7.90 3.95
CA ARG A 31 8.88 -7.97 3.55
C ARG A 31 9.05 -7.54 2.11
N VAL A 32 10.22 -6.99 1.78
CA VAL A 32 10.62 -6.76 0.39
C VAL A 32 11.10 -8.08 -0.22
N THR A 33 10.66 -8.39 -1.44
CA THR A 33 10.90 -9.68 -2.10
C THR A 33 11.18 -9.53 -3.59
N THR A 34 11.83 -10.56 -4.16
CA THR A 34 12.01 -10.76 -5.61
C THR A 34 11.33 -12.05 -6.09
N ALA A 35 10.49 -12.67 -5.25
CA ALA A 35 9.90 -13.98 -5.51
C ALA A 35 8.80 -13.96 -6.59
N THR A 36 8.23 -12.78 -6.85
CA THR A 36 7.24 -12.54 -7.90
C THR A 36 7.73 -11.41 -8.81
N PRO A 37 7.38 -11.39 -10.11
CA PRO A 37 7.65 -10.24 -10.95
C PRO A 37 7.06 -8.96 -10.33
N ALA A 38 7.93 -8.00 -10.05
CA ALA A 38 7.58 -6.65 -9.62
C ALA A 38 6.76 -5.94 -10.71
N TYR A 39 6.07 -4.85 -10.35
CA TYR A 39 5.40 -4.04 -11.35
C TYR A 39 6.44 -3.28 -12.18
N THR A 40 7.45 -2.72 -11.51
CA THR A 40 8.63 -2.11 -12.12
C THR A 40 9.87 -2.52 -11.32
N GLY A 41 11.03 -2.62 -11.98
CA GLY A 41 12.27 -2.98 -11.27
C GLY A 41 12.34 -4.47 -10.91
N ASN A 42 12.90 -4.78 -9.74
CA ASN A 42 13.17 -6.15 -9.29
C ASN A 42 12.47 -6.51 -7.99
N TYR A 43 12.14 -5.51 -7.18
CA TYR A 43 11.64 -5.68 -5.83
C TYR A 43 10.17 -5.27 -5.75
N SER A 44 9.41 -6.00 -4.94
CA SER A 44 8.07 -5.58 -4.53
C SER A 44 7.89 -5.88 -3.05
N LEU A 45 6.88 -5.29 -2.43
CA LEU A 45 6.49 -5.63 -1.07
C LEU A 45 5.54 -6.83 -1.09
N ASP A 46 5.84 -7.85 -0.28
CA ASP A 46 4.98 -9.00 0.04
C ASP A 46 4.36 -8.78 1.41
N LEU A 47 3.05 -8.51 1.44
CA LEU A 47 2.25 -8.40 2.66
C LEU A 47 1.44 -9.70 2.85
N THR A 48 1.62 -10.33 4.00
CA THR A 48 0.85 -11.49 4.41
C THR A 48 -0.38 -11.04 5.22
N THR A 49 -1.59 -11.42 4.79
CA THR A 49 -2.83 -11.12 5.53
C THR A 49 -2.98 -11.98 6.77
N ALA A 50 -3.85 -11.58 7.70
CA ALA A 50 -4.14 -12.38 8.89
C ALA A 50 -5.06 -13.57 8.58
N ILE A 51 -5.03 -14.57 9.46
CA ILE A 51 -5.79 -15.83 9.34
C ILE A 51 -7.30 -15.60 9.42
N ASP A 52 -7.75 -14.66 10.25
CA ASP A 52 -9.15 -14.36 10.56
C ASP A 52 -9.80 -13.35 9.59
N ASN A 53 -9.24 -13.21 8.39
CA ASN A 53 -9.57 -12.17 7.40
C ASN A 53 -9.42 -10.74 7.93
N SER A 54 -8.72 -10.52 9.05
CA SER A 54 -8.40 -9.17 9.51
C SER A 54 -7.26 -8.56 8.67
N PRO A 55 -7.20 -7.23 8.57
CA PRO A 55 -6.17 -6.58 7.78
C PRO A 55 -4.83 -6.60 8.50
N ASN A 56 -3.77 -6.90 7.75
CA ASN A 56 -2.42 -6.46 8.10
C ASN A 56 -2.08 -5.20 7.33
N SER A 57 -1.12 -4.43 7.83
CA SER A 57 -0.76 -3.16 7.21
C SER A 57 0.72 -2.83 7.32
N PHE A 58 1.13 -1.95 6.42
CA PHE A 58 2.41 -1.27 6.44
C PHE A 58 2.20 0.23 6.27
N SER A 59 3.11 1.00 6.82
CA SER A 59 2.93 2.43 7.01
C SER A 59 4.24 3.19 6.83
N GLN A 60 4.13 4.47 6.47
CA GLN A 60 5.25 5.41 6.46
C GLN A 60 4.77 6.76 6.98
N THR A 61 5.62 7.45 7.75
CA THR A 61 5.35 8.81 8.18
C THR A 61 5.46 9.76 6.98
N LEU A 62 4.39 10.51 6.71
CA LEU A 62 4.40 11.65 5.82
C LEU A 62 4.82 12.89 6.61
N SER A 63 5.76 13.66 6.07
CA SER A 63 6.24 14.89 6.71
C SER A 63 6.17 16.07 5.74
N SER A 64 6.17 17.28 6.28
CA SER A 64 6.14 18.52 5.49
C SER A 64 4.92 18.65 4.57
N LEU A 65 3.77 18.12 5.00
CA LEU A 65 2.51 18.30 4.28
C LEU A 65 2.04 19.75 4.36
N ASN A 66 1.55 20.27 3.25
CA ASN A 66 0.94 21.61 3.20
C ASN A 66 -0.53 21.50 3.58
N ARG A 67 -0.95 22.21 4.64
CA ARG A 67 -2.37 22.22 5.04
C ARG A 67 -3.24 22.77 3.90
N SER A 68 -4.45 22.23 3.80
CA SER A 68 -5.43 22.58 2.76
C SER A 68 -4.92 22.35 1.33
N THR A 69 -3.91 21.50 1.17
CA THR A 69 -3.40 21.06 -0.14
C THR A 69 -3.85 19.63 -0.41
N THR A 70 -4.34 19.38 -1.62
CA THR A 70 -4.69 18.04 -2.10
C THR A 70 -3.44 17.30 -2.59
N TYR A 71 -3.38 16.02 -2.25
CA TYR A 71 -2.36 15.08 -2.68
C TYR A 71 -3.05 13.91 -3.40
N ASP A 72 -2.47 13.52 -4.53
CA ASP A 72 -2.89 12.37 -5.30
C ASP A 72 -2.17 11.14 -4.76
N PHE A 73 -2.89 10.02 -4.68
CA PHE A 73 -2.40 8.73 -4.22
C PHE A 73 -2.60 7.68 -5.29
N SER A 74 -1.57 6.84 -5.50
CA SER A 74 -1.73 5.57 -6.20
C SER A 74 -0.82 4.49 -5.65
N VAL A 75 -1.20 3.24 -5.85
CA VAL A 75 -0.38 2.07 -5.57
C VAL A 75 -0.72 0.95 -6.55
N GLN A 76 0.28 0.19 -6.99
CA GLN A 76 0.07 -1.03 -7.75
C GLN A 76 -0.10 -2.19 -6.79
N VAL A 77 -1.16 -2.97 -6.96
CA VAL A 77 -1.52 -4.08 -6.09
C VAL A 77 -1.74 -5.34 -6.90
N LYS A 78 -1.25 -6.47 -6.40
CA LYS A 78 -1.46 -7.79 -7.01
C LYS A 78 -1.74 -8.84 -5.92
N PRO A 79 -3.01 -9.22 -5.70
CA PRO A 79 -3.35 -10.33 -4.81
C PRO A 79 -2.89 -11.68 -5.40
N SER A 80 -2.30 -12.57 -4.60
CA SER A 80 -1.86 -13.90 -5.07
C SER A 80 -3.01 -14.78 -5.60
N VAL A 81 -2.74 -15.58 -6.63
CA VAL A 81 -3.71 -16.28 -7.50
C VAL A 81 -4.45 -17.50 -6.92
N SER A 82 -4.65 -17.61 -5.60
CA SER A 82 -5.41 -18.76 -5.11
C SER A 82 -6.10 -18.55 -3.78
N GLY A 83 -7.28 -19.18 -3.66
CA GLY A 83 -7.93 -19.56 -2.40
C GLY A 83 -8.66 -18.46 -1.62
N ALA A 84 -8.34 -17.19 -1.83
CA ALA A 84 -9.21 -16.08 -1.43
C ALA A 84 -10.36 -15.89 -2.44
N GLU A 85 -11.50 -15.36 -1.98
CA GLU A 85 -12.58 -14.89 -2.85
C GLU A 85 -12.25 -13.50 -3.40
N PHE A 86 -11.82 -12.60 -2.53
CA PHE A 86 -11.33 -11.27 -2.85
C PHE A 86 -10.41 -10.76 -1.74
N CYS A 87 -9.62 -9.75 -2.06
CA CYS A 87 -8.80 -9.01 -1.13
C CYS A 87 -9.25 -7.55 -1.07
N HIS A 88 -9.68 -7.13 0.11
CA HIS A 88 -9.98 -5.75 0.43
C HIS A 88 -8.69 -4.98 0.68
N ILE A 89 -8.45 -3.95 -0.12
CA ILE A 89 -7.32 -3.03 -0.01
C ILE A 89 -7.84 -1.71 0.52
N ALA A 90 -7.14 -1.12 1.49
CA ALA A 90 -7.43 0.22 1.97
C ALA A 90 -6.16 1.05 2.13
N ALA A 91 -6.24 2.32 1.76
CA ALA A 91 -5.24 3.33 2.08
C ALA A 91 -5.92 4.44 2.88
N TYR A 92 -5.31 4.86 3.98
CA TYR A 92 -5.85 5.87 4.87
C TYR A 92 -4.73 6.60 5.62
N LEU A 93 -5.04 7.78 6.14
CA LEU A 93 -4.14 8.51 7.02
C LEU A 93 -4.38 8.14 8.49
N GLY A 94 -3.31 8.17 9.28
CA GLY A 94 -3.30 7.72 10.66
C GLY A 94 -3.21 6.19 10.79
N LEU A 95 -3.50 5.70 12.00
CA LEU A 95 -3.45 4.27 12.33
C LEU A 95 -4.83 3.61 12.41
N ASN A 96 -5.91 4.40 12.28
CA ASN A 96 -7.30 3.93 12.36
C ASN A 96 -8.02 4.13 11.01
N THR A 97 -8.84 3.17 10.63
CA THR A 97 -9.46 3.05 9.30
C THR A 97 -10.65 3.98 9.04
N THR A 98 -11.16 4.70 10.04
CA THR A 98 -12.54 5.24 10.01
C THR A 98 -12.66 6.75 9.78
N SER A 99 -11.56 7.52 9.85
CA SER A 99 -11.65 8.99 9.79
C SER A 99 -10.90 9.67 8.64
N ASP A 100 -9.97 9.00 7.97
CA ASP A 100 -9.15 9.61 6.90
C ASP A 100 -8.87 8.63 5.74
N THR A 101 -9.91 7.96 5.22
CA THR A 101 -9.79 7.06 4.04
C THR A 101 -9.36 7.82 2.79
N ILE A 102 -8.35 7.32 2.09
CA ILE A 102 -7.83 7.85 0.82
C ILE A 102 -8.40 7.04 -0.35
N ALA A 103 -8.32 5.70 -0.26
CA ALA A 103 -8.77 4.79 -1.31
C ALA A 103 -9.15 3.44 -0.72
N THR A 104 -10.08 2.75 -1.39
CA THR A 104 -10.45 1.36 -1.10
C THR A 104 -10.74 0.61 -2.39
N ALA A 105 -10.41 -0.68 -2.44
CA ALA A 105 -10.75 -1.55 -3.56
C ALA A 105 -10.94 -2.99 -3.09
N ASP A 106 -11.90 -3.70 -3.68
CA ASP A 106 -11.99 -5.16 -3.58
C ASP A 106 -11.41 -5.76 -4.86
N LEU A 107 -10.33 -6.53 -4.72
CA LEU A 107 -9.60 -7.12 -5.83
C LEU A 107 -9.72 -8.65 -5.78
N GLU A 108 -10.17 -9.25 -6.88
CA GLU A 108 -10.13 -10.70 -7.03
C GLU A 108 -8.68 -11.19 -7.19
N PRO A 109 -8.34 -12.40 -6.72
CA PRO A 109 -7.05 -13.03 -6.99
C PRO A 109 -6.68 -13.00 -8.48
N SER A 110 -5.50 -12.46 -8.79
CA SER A 110 -5.07 -12.28 -10.17
C SER A 110 -3.54 -12.20 -10.27
N ASP A 111 -2.98 -12.65 -11.40
CA ASP A 111 -1.55 -12.46 -11.69
C ASP A 111 -1.24 -11.07 -12.27
N GLN A 112 -2.27 -10.22 -12.40
CA GLN A 112 -2.17 -8.87 -12.94
C GLN A 112 -2.08 -7.82 -11.83
N TRP A 113 -1.21 -6.84 -12.04
CA TRP A 113 -1.15 -5.63 -11.22
C TRP A 113 -2.34 -4.71 -11.53
N THR A 114 -2.99 -4.23 -10.48
CA THR A 114 -4.11 -3.30 -10.55
C THR A 114 -3.78 -2.04 -9.76
N ALA A 115 -4.02 -0.88 -10.37
CA ALA A 115 -3.84 0.40 -9.69
C ALA A 115 -5.00 0.66 -8.73
N VAL A 116 -4.68 1.00 -7.48
CA VAL A 116 -5.63 1.55 -6.51
C VAL A 116 -5.29 3.02 -6.33
N THR A 117 -6.24 3.91 -6.62
CA THR A 117 -6.01 5.36 -6.68
C THR A 117 -6.99 6.10 -5.77
N GLY A 118 -6.56 7.25 -5.26
CA GLY A 118 -7.39 8.15 -4.48
C GLY A 118 -6.74 9.51 -4.32
N GLU A 119 -7.32 10.35 -3.47
CA GLU A 119 -6.79 11.66 -3.13
C GLU A 119 -7.10 12.00 -1.68
N PHE A 120 -6.30 12.87 -1.07
CA PHE A 120 -6.61 13.43 0.24
C PHE A 120 -6.21 14.89 0.36
N THR A 121 -6.94 15.65 1.16
CA THR A 121 -6.54 17.01 1.54
C THR A 121 -5.87 16.99 2.90
N ALA A 122 -4.61 17.43 2.97
CA ALA A 122 -3.87 17.44 4.21
C ALA A 122 -4.44 18.47 5.20
N ASN A 123 -4.84 18.02 6.39
CA ASN A 123 -5.30 18.89 7.48
C ASN A 123 -4.19 19.19 8.51
N ARG A 124 -3.13 18.40 8.47
CA ARG A 124 -1.94 18.46 9.36
C ARG A 124 -0.67 18.50 8.52
N SER A 125 0.43 18.95 9.13
CA SER A 125 1.73 19.06 8.46
C SER A 125 2.56 17.78 8.49
N ALA A 126 2.08 16.77 9.22
CA ALA A 126 2.66 15.44 9.28
C ALA A 126 1.54 14.44 9.55
N ASP A 127 1.70 13.24 9.02
CA ASP A 127 0.72 12.17 9.10
C ASP A 127 1.40 10.81 9.03
N VAL A 128 0.62 9.74 9.14
CA VAL A 128 1.04 8.38 8.83
C VAL A 128 0.19 7.88 7.68
N LEU A 129 0.79 7.62 6.52
CA LEU A 129 0.13 6.84 5.48
C LEU A 129 0.12 5.38 5.93
N THR A 130 -1.06 4.77 5.94
CA THR A 130 -1.22 3.34 6.20
C THR A 130 -1.92 2.69 5.01
N ILE A 131 -1.33 1.60 4.52
CA ILE A 131 -1.89 0.76 3.47
C ILE A 131 -2.11 -0.63 4.07
N SER A 132 -3.30 -1.18 3.89
CA SER A 132 -3.68 -2.47 4.43
C SER A 132 -4.29 -3.39 3.37
N ALA A 133 -4.19 -4.69 3.62
CA ALA A 133 -4.95 -5.70 2.91
C ALA A 133 -5.53 -6.74 3.87
N ALA A 134 -6.77 -7.14 3.58
CA ALA A 134 -7.45 -8.27 4.17
C ALA A 134 -8.01 -9.13 3.05
N CYS A 135 -7.78 -10.44 3.07
CA CYS A 135 -8.32 -11.34 2.05
C CYS A 135 -9.38 -12.24 2.68
N THR A 136 -10.55 -12.31 2.06
CA THR A 136 -11.69 -13.09 2.53
C THR A 136 -11.64 -14.47 1.91
N SER A 137 -11.82 -15.51 2.74
CA SER A 137 -12.02 -16.89 2.30
C SER A 137 -13.02 -17.60 3.21
N PRO A 138 -13.75 -18.64 2.75
CA PRO A 138 -14.76 -19.32 3.58
C PRO A 138 -14.22 -19.96 4.86
N ASP A 139 -12.94 -20.36 4.86
CA ASP A 139 -12.36 -21.18 5.93
C ASP A 139 -11.67 -20.37 7.04
N ASN A 140 -11.49 -19.03 6.90
CA ASN A 140 -10.84 -18.12 7.87
C ASN A 140 -9.63 -18.72 8.61
N SER A 141 -8.88 -19.58 7.94
CA SER A 141 -7.79 -20.40 8.50
C SER A 141 -6.49 -20.23 7.71
N TYR A 142 -6.49 -19.34 6.72
CA TYR A 142 -5.41 -19.17 5.76
C TYR A 142 -4.93 -17.71 5.75
N THR A 143 -3.63 -17.55 5.57
CA THR A 143 -3.02 -16.28 5.23
C THR A 143 -2.82 -16.19 3.72
N TRP A 144 -2.99 -15.01 3.16
CA TRP A 144 -2.82 -14.76 1.74
C TRP A 144 -1.70 -13.75 1.51
N GLN A 145 -1.01 -13.84 0.38
CA GLN A 145 -0.02 -12.84 -0.01
C GLN A 145 -0.68 -11.80 -0.92
N VAL A 146 -0.44 -10.53 -0.61
CA VAL A 146 -0.79 -9.40 -1.46
C VAL A 146 0.48 -8.60 -1.72
N TYR A 147 0.77 -8.41 -3.00
CA TYR A 147 1.97 -7.70 -3.43
C TYR A 147 1.65 -6.22 -3.70
N PHE A 148 2.57 -5.34 -3.31
CA PHE A 148 2.48 -3.89 -3.51
C PHE A 148 3.74 -3.36 -4.18
N ASP A 149 3.57 -2.39 -5.06
CA ASP A 149 4.69 -1.74 -5.74
C ASP A 149 4.30 -0.31 -6.20
N GLU A 150 5.31 0.50 -6.51
CA GLU A 150 5.19 1.85 -7.07
C GLU A 150 4.14 2.72 -6.36
N ILE A 151 4.36 2.98 -5.07
CA ILE A 151 3.44 3.83 -4.28
C ILE A 151 3.72 5.30 -4.58
N VAL A 152 2.70 6.03 -5.00
CA VAL A 152 2.80 7.47 -5.26
C VAL A 152 1.98 8.23 -4.24
N VAL A 153 2.61 9.21 -3.60
CA VAL A 153 1.92 10.33 -2.97
C VAL A 153 2.57 11.60 -3.46
N GLU A 154 1.82 12.43 -4.16
CA GLU A 154 2.34 13.69 -4.70
C GLU A 154 1.31 14.79 -4.59
N ARG A 155 1.76 16.04 -4.54
CA ARG A 155 0.83 17.18 -4.53
C ARG A 155 0.11 17.24 -5.87
N SER A 156 -1.22 17.38 -5.86
CA SER A 156 -1.98 17.41 -7.10
C SER A 156 -1.49 18.53 -8.03
N GLY A 157 -1.24 18.17 -9.29
CA GLY A 157 -0.67 19.07 -10.31
C GLY A 157 0.86 19.19 -10.29
N CYS A 158 1.56 18.44 -9.44
CA CYS A 158 2.99 18.21 -9.61
C CYS A 158 3.16 17.27 -10.82
N SER A 159 3.61 17.83 -11.94
CA SER A 159 3.99 17.07 -13.14
C SER A 159 5.49 17.22 -13.29
N ASP A 160 6.18 16.12 -13.57
CA ASP A 160 7.59 16.14 -14.01
C ASP A 160 7.72 16.88 -15.36
#